data_AF-A0A7T5CK65-F1
#
_entry.id   AF-A0A7T5CK65-F1
#
_cell.length_a   1.000
_cell.length_b   1.000
_cell.length_c   1.000
_cell.angle_alpha   90.00
_cell.angle_beta   90.00
_cell.angle_gamma   90.00
#
_symmetry.space_group_name_H-M   'P 1'
#
loop_
_entity.id
_entity.type
_entity.pdbx_description
1 polymer ?
#
loop_
_entity_poly.entity_id
_entity_poly.type
_entity_poly.pdbx_seq_one_letter_code
_entity_poly.pdbx_strand_id
1 'polypeptide(L)'
;MCWESTHFGIKQKFISKITQFDKPKFLQDQMIEGAFKSYVHDHHFTAIDESHTRMTDIVTYEVPMWAIGRLLEVGFMHKYLHSLIESRCEAIKEKAQQLSRNT
;
A
#
# COMPACT_ATOMS: atom_id res chain seq x y z
N MET A 1 6.14 8.55 6.40
CA MET A 1 5.33 7.94 7.47
C MET A 1 6.13 6.82 8.12
N CYS A 2 6.03 6.61 9.43
CA CYS A 2 6.70 5.53 10.15
C CYS A 2 5.64 4.77 10.96
N TRP A 3 5.52 3.47 10.76
CA TRP A 3 4.58 2.63 11.50
C TRP A 3 5.24 1.31 11.91
N GLU A 4 4.78 0.76 13.04
CA GLU A 4 5.18 -0.54 13.56
C GLU A 4 3.99 -1.49 13.44
N SER A 5 4.26 -2.72 13.03
CA SER A 5 3.26 -3.79 12.94
C SER A 5 3.88 -5.12 13.31
N THR A 6 3.09 -6.03 13.87
CA THR A 6 3.55 -7.38 14.15
C THR A 6 2.95 -8.33 13.13
N HIS A 7 3.78 -8.89 12.25
CA HIS A 7 3.36 -9.91 11.30
C HIS A 7 4.09 -11.22 11.61
N PHE A 8 3.37 -12.33 11.67
CA PHE A 8 3.93 -13.67 11.95
C PHE A 8 4.74 -13.73 13.26
N GLY A 9 4.36 -12.96 14.27
CA GLY A 9 5.07 -12.87 15.56
C GLY A 9 6.35 -12.03 15.54
N ILE A 10 6.70 -11.43 14.40
CA ILE A 10 7.88 -10.57 14.24
C ILE A 10 7.42 -9.12 14.18
N LYS A 11 7.98 -8.27 15.04
CA LYS A 11 7.80 -6.82 14.93
C LYS A 11 8.52 -6.30 13.70
N GLN A 12 7.77 -5.64 12.84
CA GLN A 12 8.23 -5.02 11.61
C GLN A 12 8.02 -3.52 11.71
N LYS A 13 9.09 -2.79 11.44
CA LYS A 13 9.06 -1.35 11.26
C LYS A 13 9.00 -1.05 9.77
N PHE A 14 8.10 -0.17 9.38
CA PHE A 14 7.97 0.28 8.01
C PHE A 14 8.02 1.81 7.99
N ILE A 15 9.07 2.34 7.39
CA ILE A 15 9.24 3.77 7.14
C ILE A 15 9.05 3.99 5.64
N SER A 16 8.15 4.88 5.28
CA SER A 16 8.02 5.41 3.92
C SER A 16 8.21 6.91 3.85
N LYS A 17 8.51 7.41 2.66
CA LYS A 17 8.60 8.84 2.33
C LYS A 17 7.72 9.11 1.13
N ILE A 18 6.94 10.19 1.18
CA ILE A 18 6.25 10.70 -0.01
C ILE A 18 7.32 11.28 -0.94
N THR A 19 7.41 10.74 -2.15
CA THR A 19 8.44 11.11 -3.12
C THR A 19 7.87 11.91 -4.28
N GLN A 20 6.60 11.73 -4.61
CA GLN A 20 5.89 12.53 -5.59
C GLN A 20 4.47 12.83 -5.10
N PHE A 21 3.96 14.01 -5.43
CA PHE A 21 2.62 14.43 -5.05
C PHE A 21 2.09 15.45 -6.05
N ASP A 22 0.99 15.11 -6.72
CA ASP A 22 0.25 15.98 -7.62
C ASP A 22 -1.23 15.96 -7.23
N LYS A 23 -1.69 16.98 -6.52
CA LYS A 23 -3.07 17.03 -6.02
C LYS A 23 -4.04 17.45 -7.15
N PRO A 24 -5.20 16.77 -7.30
CA PRO A 24 -5.70 15.63 -6.53
C PRO A 24 -5.43 14.26 -7.18
N LYS A 25 -4.55 14.19 -8.20
CA LYS A 25 -4.47 13.08 -9.16
C LYS A 25 -3.53 11.96 -8.76
N PHE A 26 -2.46 12.27 -8.02
CA PHE A 26 -1.36 11.33 -7.82
C PHE A 26 -0.63 11.54 -6.51
N LEU A 27 -0.24 10.43 -5.88
CA LEU A 27 0.63 10.38 -4.72
C LEU A 27 1.54 9.16 -4.85
N GLN A 28 2.85 9.34 -4.68
CA GLN A 28 3.80 8.24 -4.59
C GLN A 28 4.46 8.24 -3.22
N ASP A 29 4.44 7.08 -2.56
CA ASP A 29 5.26 6.80 -1.39
C ASP A 29 6.26 5.68 -1.66
N GLN A 30 7.47 5.83 -1.12
CA GLN A 30 8.55 4.84 -1.25
C GLN A 30 9.04 4.43 0.13
N MET A 31 9.29 3.13 0.31
CA MET A 31 9.83 2.59 1.56
C MET A 31 11.31 2.95 1.71
N ILE A 32 11.64 3.50 2.88
CA ILE A 32 13.00 3.82 3.32
C ILE A 32 13.58 2.71 4.20
N GLU A 33 12.75 2.11 5.05
CA GLU A 33 13.13 1.01 5.96
C GLU A 33 11.96 0.02 6.04
N GLY A 34 12.22 -1.27 5.86
CA GLY A 34 11.19 -2.32 5.98
C GLY A 34 11.65 -3.68 5.47
N ALA A 35 10.70 -4.60 5.31
CA ALA A 35 10.98 -6.00 4.99
C ALA A 35 11.36 -6.25 3.52
N PHE A 36 11.10 -5.29 2.63
CA PHE A 36 11.38 -5.41 1.19
C PHE A 36 12.75 -4.84 0.84
N LYS A 37 13.33 -5.31 -0.27
CA LYS A 37 14.54 -4.69 -0.83
C LYS A 37 14.22 -3.32 -1.46
N SER A 38 13.07 -3.23 -2.11
CA SER A 38 12.47 -1.97 -2.57
C SER A 38 10.95 -2.10 -2.50
N TYR A 39 10.28 -0.98 -2.25
CA TYR A 39 8.83 -0.90 -2.26
C TYR A 39 8.42 0.51 -2.65
N VAL A 40 7.63 0.62 -3.71
CA VAL A 40 7.06 1.84 -4.25
C VAL A 40 5.56 1.64 -4.36
N HIS A 41 4.81 2.62 -3.88
CA HIS A 41 3.36 2.60 -3.90
C HIS A 41 2.82 3.88 -4.52
N ASP A 42 2.14 3.69 -5.65
CA ASP A 42 1.56 4.75 -6.45
C ASP A 42 0.05 4.74 -6.29
N HIS A 43 -0.49 5.88 -5.87
CA HIS A 43 -1.92 6.11 -5.73
C HIS A 43 -2.37 7.01 -6.87
N HIS A 44 -3.21 6.49 -7.75
CA HIS A 44 -3.82 7.25 -8.84
C HIS A 44 -5.28 7.54 -8.53
N PHE A 45 -5.68 8.79 -8.68
CA PHE A 45 -7.05 9.24 -8.45
C PHE A 45 -7.64 9.78 -9.74
N THR A 46 -8.75 9.19 -10.17
CA THR A 46 -9.48 9.59 -11.37
C THR A 46 -10.93 9.85 -11.03
N ALA A 47 -11.45 11.03 -11.38
CA ALA A 47 -12.89 11.30 -11.27
C ALA A 47 -13.64 10.38 -12.24
N ILE A 48 -14.64 9.67 -11.73
CA ILE A 48 -15.59 8.91 -12.56
C ILE A 48 -16.72 9.84 -13.00
N ASP A 49 -17.21 10.65 -12.06
CA ASP A 49 -18.22 11.69 -12.25
C ASP A 49 -18.04 12.77 -11.16
N GLU A 50 -19.00 13.70 -11.04
CA GLU A 50 -18.95 14.82 -10.10
C GLU A 50 -18.90 14.41 -8.62
N SER A 51 -19.34 13.19 -8.30
CA SER A 51 -19.48 12.67 -6.93
C SER A 51 -18.62 11.44 -6.63
N HIS A 52 -18.08 10.78 -7.66
CA HIS A 52 -17.32 9.54 -7.50
C HIS A 52 -15.88 9.68 -7.97
N THR A 53 -14.96 9.16 -7.15
CA THR A 53 -13.53 9.05 -7.48
C THR A 53 -13.12 7.59 -7.48
N ARG A 54 -12.42 7.16 -8.52
CA ARG A 54 -11.69 5.90 -8.57
C ARG A 54 -10.28 6.13 -8.03
N MET A 55 -9.93 5.40 -6.99
CA MET A 55 -8.54 5.24 -6.56
C MET A 55 -7.98 3.95 -7.16
N THR A 56 -6.75 3.99 -7.65
CA THR A 56 -6.03 2.81 -8.18
C THR A 56 -4.63 2.78 -7.57
N ASP A 57 -4.41 1.76 -6.76
CA ASP A 57 -3.16 1.48 -6.08
C ASP A 57 -2.27 0.57 -6.94
N ILE A 58 -1.07 1.02 -7.25
CA ILE A 58 -0.05 0.23 -7.95
C ILE A 58 1.13 0.06 -7.00
N VAL A 59 1.37 -1.19 -6.60
CA VAL A 59 2.48 -1.54 -5.70
C VAL A 59 3.55 -2.29 -6.47
N THR A 60 4.74 -1.71 -6.52
CA THR A 60 5.94 -2.33 -7.08
C THR A 60 6.90 -2.65 -5.94
N TYR A 61 7.32 -3.91 -5.82
CA TYR A 61 8.22 -4.32 -4.75
C TYR A 61 9.24 -5.35 -5.20
N GLU A 62 10.40 -5.33 -4.56
CA GLU A 62 11.42 -6.39 -4.66
C GLU A 62 11.56 -7.11 -3.33
N VAL A 63 11.52 -8.44 -3.38
CA VAL A 63 11.81 -9.27 -2.21
C VAL A 63 13.32 -9.38 -1.99
N PRO A 64 13.78 -9.47 -0.74
CA PRO A 64 15.20 -9.66 -0.46
C PRO A 64 15.69 -11.04 -0.91
N MET A 65 16.99 -11.14 -1.25
CA MET A 65 17.60 -12.36 -1.81
C MET A 65 17.42 -13.61 -0.93
N TRP A 66 17.40 -13.45 0.39
CA TRP A 66 17.19 -14.55 1.33
C TRP A 66 15.77 -15.15 1.28
N ALA A 67 14.77 -14.40 0.79
CA ALA A 67 13.41 -14.88 0.60
C ALA A 67 13.23 -15.62 -0.75
N ILE A 68 14.06 -15.34 -1.75
CA ILE A 68 13.97 -15.93 -3.10
C ILE A 68 14.24 -17.45 -3.06
N GLY A 69 15.12 -17.92 -2.18
CA GLY A 69 15.44 -19.34 -2.02
C GLY A 69 14.29 -20.18 -1.45
N ARG A 70 13.27 -19.55 -0.88
CA ARG A 70 12.07 -20.20 -0.35
C ARG A 70 10.91 -19.93 -1.32
N LEU A 71 10.90 -20.60 -2.47
CA LEU A 71 9.87 -20.45 -3.52
C LEU A 71 8.41 -20.47 -3.00
N LEU A 72 8.14 -21.23 -1.92
CA LEU A 72 6.85 -21.24 -1.23
C LEU A 72 6.51 -19.90 -0.53
N GLU A 73 7.51 -19.19 -0.02
CA GLU A 73 7.34 -17.89 0.62
C GLU A 73 7.06 -16.77 -0.37
N VAL A 74 7.61 -16.81 -1.60
CA VAL A 74 7.35 -15.74 -2.58
C VAL A 74 5.89 -15.74 -3.03
N GLY A 75 5.32 -16.91 -3.34
CA GLY A 75 3.91 -17.03 -3.70
C GLY A 75 2.97 -16.71 -2.53
N PHE A 76 3.33 -17.14 -1.31
CA PHE A 76 2.60 -16.78 -0.10
C PHE A 76 2.64 -15.28 0.18
N MET A 77 3.82 -14.66 0.07
CA MET A 77 4.02 -13.22 0.29
C MET A 77 3.21 -12.39 -0.70
N HIS A 78 3.19 -12.79 -1.97
CA HIS A 78 2.38 -12.12 -2.99
C HIS A 78 0.90 -12.14 -2.64
N LYS A 79 0.35 -13.31 -2.29
CA LYS A 79 -1.05 -13.45 -1.86
C LYS A 79 -1.34 -12.64 -0.60
N TYR A 80 -0.44 -12.68 0.36
CA TYR A 80 -0.56 -11.94 1.62
C TYR A 80 -0.58 -10.42 1.37
N LEU A 81 0.37 -9.89 0.59
CA LEU A 81 0.42 -8.47 0.25
C LEU A 81 -0.81 -8.03 -0.52
N HIS A 82 -1.24 -8.82 -1.50
CA HIS A 82 -2.46 -8.53 -2.26
C HIS A 82 -3.67 -8.40 -1.34
N SER A 83 -3.89 -9.39 -0.46
CA SER A 83 -5.00 -9.37 0.50
C SER A 83 -4.90 -8.19 1.49
N LEU A 84 -3.69 -7.85 1.94
CA LEU A 84 -3.45 -6.70 2.82
C LEU A 84 -3.80 -5.38 2.13
N ILE A 85 -3.36 -5.18 0.89
CA ILE A 85 -3.61 -3.97 0.10
C ILE A 85 -5.11 -3.86 -0.19
N GLU A 86 -5.75 -4.95 -0.60
CA GLU A 86 -7.18 -5.01 -0.87
C GLU A 86 -8.02 -4.64 0.37
N SER A 87 -7.69 -5.21 1.53
CA SER A 87 -8.35 -4.86 2.80
C SER A 87 -8.18 -3.38 3.15
N ARG A 88 -7.01 -2.79 2.89
CA ARG A 88 -6.77 -1.36 3.11
C ARG A 88 -7.59 -0.49 2.15
N CYS A 89 -7.69 -0.87 0.88
CA CYS A 89 -8.49 -0.16 -0.11
C CYS A 89 -9.96 -0.11 0.31
N GLU A 90 -10.53 -1.23 0.79
CA GLU A 90 -11.91 -1.25 1.25
C GLU A 90 -12.10 -0.39 2.51
N ALA A 91 -11.18 -0.45 3.48
CA ALA A 91 -11.24 0.39 4.66
C ALA A 91 -11.17 1.90 4.34
N ILE A 92 -10.32 2.29 3.37
CA ILE A 92 -10.22 3.68 2.90
C ILE A 92 -11.53 4.10 2.23
N LYS A 93 -12.09 3.26 1.36
CA LYS A 93 -13.36 3.52 0.67
C LYS A 93 -14.50 3.68 1.67
N GLU A 94 -14.64 2.78 2.63
CA GLU A 94 -15.64 2.88 3.70
C GLU A 94 -15.49 4.19 4.47
N LYS A 95 -14.25 4.55 4.85
CA LYS A 95 -13.99 5.77 5.60
C LYS A 95 -14.29 7.03 4.78
N ALA A 96 -13.92 7.06 3.50
CA ALA A 96 -14.21 8.16 2.60
C ALA A 96 -15.72 8.36 2.42
N GLN A 97 -16.47 7.27 2.25
CA GLN A 97 -17.93 7.30 2.15
C GLN A 97 -18.60 7.74 3.45
N GLN A 98 -18.08 7.32 4.61
CA GLN A 98 -18.56 7.82 5.91
C GLN A 98 -18.35 9.32 6.06
N LEU A 99 -17.17 9.83 5.69
CA LEU A 99 -16.89 11.26 5.75
C LEU A 99 -17.80 12.06 4.82
N SER A 100 -18.01 11.60 3.58
CA SER A 100 -18.91 12.24 2.63
C SER A 100 -20.37 12.27 3.08
N ARG A 101 -20.82 11.33 3.93
CA ARG A 101 -22.19 11.31 4.48
C ARG A 101 -22.39 12.25 5.65
N ASN A 102 -21.30 12.67 6.31
CA ASN A 102 -21.32 13.50 7.52
C ASN A 102 -21.06 14.98 7.25
N THR A 103 -20.81 15.34 5.99
CA THR A 103 -20.64 16.71 5.46
C THR A 103 -21.76 17.04 4.51
#